data_AF-A0AA39IW83-F1
#
_entry.id   AF-A0AA39IW83-F1
#
_cell.length_a   1.000
_cell.length_b   1.000
_cell.length_c   1.000
_cell.angle_alpha   90.00
_cell.angle_beta   90.00
_cell.angle_gamma   90.00
#
_symmetry.space_group_name_H-M   'P 1'
#
loop_
_entity.id
_entity.type
_entity.pdbx_description
1 polymer ?
#
loop_
_entity_poly.entity_id
_entity_poly.type
_entity_poly.pdbx_seq_one_letter_code
_entity_poly.pdbx_strand_id
1 'polypeptide(L)'
;MWLWVHEALEEMRKRVSTNPVDKIAGLAFLMYSRTIPAYYESESLEDAWTALVLSMDERRRAQLFFLCPEPGNAGKKWRPSWDQVMKPLHTCYHRRNGMRVRWDNTVDEDWCVVDCIEKGLVRGMAVVEGGANRCGELVVENDCGIEQFKITAAHAYPIPEDTYTMIHTCECESSRGHGWVVGRSLPGGKFEKVATLEMSHEEQSRLEDLHITEERQYILI
;
A
#
# COMPACT_ATOMS: atom_id res chain seq x y z
N MET A 1 -0.02 -20.27 12.66
CA MET A 1 -0.06 -18.87 13.10
C MET A 1 0.25 -18.03 11.88
N TRP A 2 -0.77 -17.40 11.30
CA TRP A 2 -0.65 -16.67 10.04
C TRP A 2 -0.07 -15.30 10.34
N LEU A 3 1.26 -15.16 10.34
CA LEU A 3 1.86 -13.84 10.50
C LEU A 3 1.53 -13.02 9.25
N TRP A 4 0.81 -11.91 9.45
CA TRP A 4 0.62 -10.89 8.43
C TRP A 4 1.95 -10.17 8.18
N VAL A 5 2.19 -9.64 6.97
CA VAL A 5 3.48 -8.97 6.65
C VAL A 5 3.79 -7.89 7.68
N HIS A 6 2.77 -7.16 8.13
CA HIS A 6 2.83 -6.21 9.23
C HIS A 6 3.42 -6.79 10.53
N GLU A 7 2.87 -7.90 11.01
CA GLU A 7 3.29 -8.52 12.29
C GLU A 7 4.73 -9.03 12.20
N ALA A 8 5.12 -9.62 11.07
CA ALA A 8 6.48 -10.06 10.83
C ALA A 8 7.47 -8.88 10.88
N LEU A 9 7.12 -7.74 10.28
CA LEU A 9 7.93 -6.52 10.29
C LEU A 9 8.01 -5.89 11.70
N GLU A 10 6.89 -5.80 12.41
CA GLU A 10 6.82 -5.29 13.78
C GLU A 10 7.69 -6.10 14.74
N GLU A 11 7.65 -7.43 14.64
CA GLU A 11 8.51 -8.30 15.43
C GLU A 11 9.98 -8.19 15.01
N MET A 12 10.26 -8.07 13.71
CA MET A 12 11.63 -7.94 13.21
C MET A 12 12.28 -6.61 13.63
N ARG A 13 11.50 -5.53 13.73
CA ARG A 13 11.98 -4.23 14.22
C ARG A 13 12.53 -4.32 15.64
N LYS A 14 11.91 -5.13 16.50
CA LYS A 14 12.29 -5.32 17.91
C LYS A 14 13.53 -6.21 18.09
N ARG A 15 13.89 -7.00 17.07
CA ARG A 15 15.02 -7.95 17.17
C ARG A 15 16.37 -7.24 17.04
N VAL A 16 17.38 -7.86 17.63
CA VAL A 16 18.80 -7.52 17.43
C VAL A 16 19.42 -8.66 16.62
N SER A 17 20.28 -8.33 15.66
CA SER A 17 21.02 -9.29 14.86
C SER A 17 22.50 -8.95 14.85
N THR A 18 23.36 -9.95 14.61
CA THR A 18 24.80 -9.75 14.48
C THR A 18 25.12 -8.99 13.20
N ASN A 19 24.55 -9.42 12.08
CA ASN A 19 24.59 -8.66 10.83
C ASN A 19 23.20 -8.06 10.53
N PRO A 20 23.10 -6.81 10.04
CA PRO A 20 21.81 -6.22 9.69
C PRO A 20 21.02 -7.05 8.65
N VAL A 21 21.72 -7.69 7.70
CA VAL A 21 21.11 -8.54 6.66
C VAL A 21 20.40 -9.78 7.22
N ASP A 22 20.83 -10.28 8.39
CA ASP A 22 20.21 -11.45 9.03
C ASP A 22 18.74 -11.21 9.38
N LYS A 23 18.35 -9.95 9.63
CA LYS A 23 16.94 -9.59 9.83
C LYS A 23 16.12 -9.89 8.57
N ILE A 24 16.64 -9.52 7.40
CA ILE A 24 15.96 -9.74 6.12
C ILE A 24 15.92 -11.24 5.81
N ALA A 25 17.03 -11.95 5.99
CA ALA A 25 17.08 -13.40 5.81
C ALA A 25 16.06 -14.12 6.72
N GLY A 26 15.91 -13.66 7.97
CA GLY A 26 14.91 -14.18 8.91
C GLY A 26 13.46 -13.93 8.45
N LEU A 27 13.19 -12.80 7.79
CA LEU A 27 11.86 -12.49 7.24
C LEU A 27 11.46 -13.43 6.09
N ALA A 28 12.41 -14.00 5.36
CA ALA A 28 12.11 -14.92 4.25
C ALA A 28 11.22 -16.09 4.70
N PHE A 29 11.43 -16.59 5.92
CA PHE A 29 10.62 -17.65 6.53
C PHE A 29 9.23 -17.18 6.97
N LEU A 30 9.10 -15.92 7.36
CA LEU A 30 7.84 -15.36 7.88
C LEU A 30 6.91 -14.85 6.77
N MET A 31 7.49 -14.40 5.65
CA MET A 31 6.77 -13.71 4.57
C MET A 31 6.33 -14.63 3.42
N TYR A 32 6.39 -15.95 3.61
CA TYR A 32 5.94 -16.96 2.64
C TYR A 32 6.59 -16.78 1.26
N SER A 33 7.91 -16.61 1.26
CA SER A 33 8.70 -16.48 0.05
C SER A 33 8.67 -17.78 -0.73
N ARG A 34 8.43 -17.71 -2.05
CA ARG A 34 8.41 -18.88 -2.95
C ARG A 34 9.78 -19.51 -3.10
N THR A 35 10.81 -18.68 -2.98
CA THR A 35 12.22 -19.06 -2.94
C THR A 35 12.90 -18.29 -1.82
N ILE A 36 14.00 -18.82 -1.30
CA ILE A 36 14.87 -18.07 -0.38
C ILE A 36 15.97 -17.44 -1.24
N PRO A 37 16.04 -16.09 -1.33
CA PRO A 37 17.14 -15.43 -2.02
C PRO A 37 18.50 -15.81 -1.42
N ALA A 38 19.54 -15.76 -2.23
CA ALA A 38 20.89 -15.73 -1.69
C ALA A 38 21.10 -14.38 -0.97
N TYR A 39 21.78 -14.42 0.17
CA TYR A 39 22.13 -13.24 0.94
C TYR A 39 23.63 -13.27 1.20
N TYR A 40 24.29 -12.14 0.99
CA TYR A 40 25.70 -11.98 1.29
C TYR A 40 25.91 -10.83 2.28
N GLU A 41 26.85 -11.00 3.22
CA GLU A 41 27.14 -9.96 4.22
C GLU A 41 27.59 -8.63 3.61
N SER A 42 28.11 -8.65 2.38
CA SER A 42 28.55 -7.48 1.62
C SER A 42 27.43 -6.76 0.87
N GLU A 43 26.23 -7.33 0.78
CA GLU A 43 25.11 -6.69 0.09
C GLU A 43 24.52 -5.54 0.89
N SER A 44 23.95 -4.57 0.18
CA SER A 44 23.18 -3.52 0.83
C SER A 44 21.88 -4.08 1.39
N LEU A 45 21.38 -3.48 2.48
CA LEU A 45 20.10 -3.89 3.07
C LEU A 45 18.93 -3.70 2.10
N GLU A 46 18.99 -2.68 1.24
CA GLU A 46 17.94 -2.45 0.26
C GLU A 46 17.98 -3.49 -0.88
N ASP A 47 19.16 -3.93 -1.31
CA ASP A 47 19.27 -4.98 -2.32
C ASP A 47 18.74 -6.31 -1.77
N ALA A 48 19.13 -6.67 -0.54
CA ALA A 48 18.61 -7.84 0.15
C ALA A 48 17.09 -7.77 0.36
N TRP A 49 16.56 -6.59 0.74
CA TRP A 49 15.12 -6.35 0.88
C TRP A 49 14.40 -6.48 -0.47
N THR A 50 14.96 -5.91 -1.53
CA THR A 50 14.43 -6.00 -2.89
C THR A 50 14.35 -7.46 -3.33
N ALA A 51 15.44 -8.23 -3.15
CA ALA A 51 15.47 -9.65 -3.47
C ALA A 51 14.41 -10.44 -2.70
N LEU A 52 14.22 -10.13 -1.40
CA LEU A 52 13.16 -10.71 -0.59
C LEU A 52 11.78 -10.37 -1.17
N VAL A 53 11.47 -9.10 -1.42
CA VAL A 53 10.17 -8.66 -1.98
C VAL A 53 9.87 -9.36 -3.31
N LEU A 54 10.85 -9.48 -4.20
CA LEU A 54 10.68 -10.18 -5.49
C LEU A 54 10.40 -11.69 -5.31
N SER A 55 10.88 -12.29 -4.22
CA SER A 55 10.64 -13.71 -3.90
C SER A 55 9.33 -13.98 -3.16
N MET A 56 8.66 -12.96 -2.62
CA MET A 56 7.42 -13.10 -1.85
C MET A 56 6.25 -13.58 -2.72
N ASP A 57 5.27 -14.26 -2.08
CA ASP A 57 4.00 -14.52 -2.73
C ASP A 57 3.26 -13.24 -3.15
N GLU A 58 2.54 -13.29 -4.28
CA GLU A 58 1.81 -12.16 -4.88
C GLU A 58 0.85 -11.45 -3.92
N ARG A 59 0.24 -12.16 -2.95
CA ARG A 59 -0.63 -11.56 -1.93
C ARG A 59 0.14 -10.88 -0.81
N ARG A 60 1.36 -11.32 -0.52
CA ARG A 60 2.23 -10.71 0.50
C ARG A 60 2.84 -9.42 -0.03
N ARG A 61 3.22 -9.42 -1.30
CA ARG A 61 3.63 -8.20 -2.02
C ARG A 61 2.51 -7.16 -2.05
N ALA A 62 1.28 -7.60 -2.29
CA ALA A 62 0.11 -6.73 -2.21
C ALA A 62 -0.09 -6.05 -0.84
N GLN A 63 0.31 -6.68 0.26
CA GLN A 63 0.23 -6.04 1.59
C GLN A 63 1.19 -4.86 1.70
N LEU A 64 2.39 -4.95 1.09
CA LEU A 64 3.36 -3.85 1.09
C LEU A 64 2.84 -2.58 0.43
N PHE A 65 1.93 -2.70 -0.53
CA PHE A 65 1.34 -1.56 -1.24
C PHE A 65 0.62 -0.59 -0.30
N PHE A 66 0.01 -1.10 0.79
CA PHE A 66 -0.72 -0.30 1.77
C PHE A 66 0.06 -0.03 3.07
N LEU A 67 1.03 -0.87 3.44
CA LEU A 67 1.66 -0.85 4.77
C LEU A 67 2.34 0.47 5.15
N CYS A 68 2.98 1.13 4.19
CA CYS A 68 3.59 2.44 4.39
C CYS A 68 2.73 3.51 3.73
N PRO A 69 2.39 4.61 4.43
CA PRO A 69 1.66 5.71 3.80
C PRO A 69 2.38 6.33 2.61
N GLU A 70 3.67 6.59 2.79
CA GLU A 70 4.48 7.30 1.82
C GLU A 70 4.78 6.43 0.59
N PRO A 71 5.08 7.04 -0.57
CA PRO A 71 5.66 6.34 -1.68
C PRO A 71 7.03 5.75 -1.30
N GLY A 72 7.37 4.63 -1.91
CA GLY A 72 8.71 4.03 -1.86
C GLY A 72 9.79 5.04 -2.20
N ASN A 73 10.87 5.04 -1.43
CA ASN A 73 11.99 5.98 -1.60
C ASN A 73 13.30 5.34 -2.08
N ALA A 74 13.28 4.06 -2.46
CA ALA A 74 14.47 3.31 -2.85
C ALA A 74 14.26 2.47 -4.12
N GLY A 75 13.69 3.09 -5.16
CA GLY A 75 13.46 2.47 -6.47
C GLY A 75 12.00 2.58 -6.89
N LYS A 76 11.24 1.50 -6.74
CA LYS A 76 9.81 1.46 -7.09
C LYS A 76 8.97 2.16 -6.02
N LYS A 77 8.13 3.13 -6.40
CA LYS A 77 7.31 3.96 -5.49
C LYS A 77 6.13 3.20 -4.88
N TRP A 78 5.68 2.11 -5.49
CA TRP A 78 4.56 1.32 -4.98
C TRP A 78 4.90 0.56 -3.69
N ARG A 79 6.16 0.14 -3.51
CA ARG A 79 6.61 -0.63 -2.35
C ARG A 79 7.49 0.22 -1.42
N PRO A 80 7.48 -0.04 -0.10
CA PRO A 80 8.38 0.62 0.81
C PRO A 80 9.82 0.10 0.67
N SER A 81 10.78 0.94 1.03
CA SER A 81 12.16 0.55 1.26
C SER A 81 12.34 -0.18 2.60
N TRP A 82 13.50 -0.80 2.80
CA TRP A 82 13.88 -1.39 4.08
C TRP A 82 13.78 -0.36 5.22
N ASP A 83 14.31 0.84 4.99
CA ASP A 83 14.28 1.93 5.96
C ASP A 83 12.87 2.38 6.32
N GLN A 84 11.93 2.38 5.35
CA GLN A 84 10.54 2.72 5.60
C GLN A 84 9.84 1.64 6.44
N VAL A 85 10.08 0.35 6.17
CA VAL A 85 9.44 -0.74 6.95
C VAL A 85 10.01 -0.92 8.35
N MET A 86 11.17 -0.34 8.63
CA MET A 86 11.77 -0.33 9.97
C MET A 86 11.28 0.83 10.86
N LYS A 87 10.42 1.71 10.35
CA LYS A 87 9.73 2.76 11.13
C LYS A 87 8.41 2.21 11.72
N PRO A 88 7.74 2.96 12.61
CA PRO A 88 6.36 2.65 13.01
C PRO A 88 5.45 2.48 11.79
N LEU A 89 4.88 1.29 11.64
CA LEU A 89 3.95 0.96 10.56
C LEU A 89 2.51 1.26 10.98
N HIS A 90 1.64 1.40 9.99
CA HIS A 90 0.23 1.56 10.22
C HIS A 90 -0.42 0.23 10.60
N THR A 91 -1.23 0.27 11.65
CA THR A 91 -1.87 -0.89 12.28
C THR A 91 -3.02 -1.51 11.48
N CYS A 92 -3.16 -1.25 10.17
CA CYS A 92 -4.23 -1.89 9.41
C CYS A 92 -3.92 -3.38 9.22
N TYR A 93 -4.60 -4.20 10.02
CA TYR A 93 -4.66 -5.65 9.84
C TYR A 93 -5.61 -5.95 8.68
N HIS A 94 -5.06 -6.51 7.60
CA HIS A 94 -5.82 -6.89 6.43
C HIS A 94 -6.63 -8.16 6.71
N ARG A 95 -7.95 -8.10 6.79
CA ARG A 95 -8.77 -9.32 6.91
C ARG A 95 -8.92 -10.05 5.59
N ARG A 96 -9.06 -9.27 4.51
CA ARG A 96 -9.45 -9.75 3.19
C ARG A 96 -8.80 -8.85 2.14
N ASN A 97 -7.60 -9.23 1.70
CA ASN A 97 -6.94 -8.60 0.56
C ASN A 97 -7.14 -9.52 -0.67
N GLY A 98 -7.97 -9.07 -1.61
CA GLY A 98 -8.16 -9.74 -2.91
C GLY A 98 -7.05 -9.37 -3.92
N MET A 99 -6.36 -8.26 -3.68
CA MET A 99 -5.32 -7.74 -4.55
C MET A 99 -4.11 -8.67 -4.59
N ARG A 100 -3.55 -8.80 -5.79
CA ARG A 100 -2.32 -9.54 -6.05
C ARG A 100 -1.41 -8.65 -6.84
N VAL A 101 -0.19 -8.49 -6.37
CA VAL A 101 0.86 -7.82 -7.15
C VAL A 101 1.70 -8.93 -7.75
N ARG A 102 1.78 -9.00 -9.07
CA ARG A 102 2.60 -9.95 -9.85
C ARG A 102 3.81 -9.26 -10.43
N TRP A 103 4.89 -10.01 -10.63
CA TRP A 103 6.15 -9.50 -11.17
C TRP A 103 6.51 -10.33 -12.38
N ASP A 104 6.81 -9.61 -13.45
CA ASP A 104 7.34 -10.17 -14.67
C ASP A 104 8.85 -9.91 -14.71
N ASN A 105 9.63 -10.97 -14.56
CA ASN A 105 11.09 -10.89 -14.56
C ASN A 105 11.69 -10.63 -15.95
N THR A 106 10.91 -10.76 -17.03
CA THR A 106 11.39 -10.54 -18.40
C THR A 106 11.45 -9.06 -18.74
N VAL A 107 10.51 -8.27 -18.22
CA VAL A 107 10.40 -6.82 -18.44
C VAL A 107 10.67 -5.99 -17.18
N ASP A 108 10.88 -6.66 -16.04
CA ASP A 108 11.06 -6.05 -14.71
C ASP A 108 9.92 -5.11 -14.28
N GLU A 109 8.69 -5.59 -14.46
CA GLU A 109 7.47 -4.85 -14.16
C GLU A 109 6.64 -5.54 -13.08
N ASP A 110 6.21 -4.75 -12.09
CA ASP A 110 5.19 -5.15 -11.14
C ASP A 110 3.83 -4.71 -11.65
N TRP A 111 2.81 -5.56 -11.54
CA TRP A 111 1.46 -5.22 -11.98
C TRP A 111 0.39 -5.83 -11.11
N CYS A 112 -0.79 -5.20 -11.10
CA CYS A 112 -1.98 -5.69 -10.41
C CYS A 112 -3.22 -5.49 -11.27
N VAL A 113 -4.28 -6.24 -10.95
CA VAL A 113 -5.65 -6.01 -11.44
C VAL A 113 -6.50 -5.68 -10.24
N VAL A 114 -7.18 -4.55 -10.28
CA VAL A 114 -7.86 -3.95 -9.13
C VAL A 114 -9.12 -3.21 -9.56
N ASP A 115 -10.08 -3.15 -8.64
CA ASP A 115 -11.19 -2.20 -8.73
C ASP A 115 -10.70 -0.82 -8.27
N CYS A 116 -10.96 0.19 -9.10
CA CYS A 116 -10.51 1.54 -8.84
C CYS A 116 -11.52 2.60 -9.25
N ILE A 117 -11.36 3.79 -8.66
CA ILE A 117 -12.01 5.01 -9.09
C ILE A 117 -10.96 5.78 -9.88
N GLU A 118 -11.17 5.95 -11.18
CA GLU A 118 -10.19 6.59 -12.06
C GLU A 118 -9.95 8.06 -11.72
N LYS A 119 -11.01 8.78 -11.33
CA LYS A 119 -11.00 10.22 -11.06
C LYS A 119 -11.76 10.54 -9.78
N GLY A 120 -11.03 10.68 -8.67
CA GLY A 120 -11.54 11.18 -7.41
C GLY A 120 -10.78 12.44 -6.99
N LEU A 121 -11.50 13.55 -6.79
CA LEU A 121 -10.91 14.76 -6.23
C LEU A 121 -10.76 14.59 -4.72
N VAL A 122 -9.52 14.58 -4.24
CA VAL A 122 -9.19 14.51 -2.82
C VAL A 122 -8.92 15.92 -2.31
N ARG A 123 -9.63 16.37 -1.28
CA ARG A 123 -9.45 17.70 -0.67
C ARG A 123 -9.42 17.64 0.86
N GLY A 124 -8.90 18.69 1.48
CA GLY A 124 -8.78 18.79 2.95
C GLY A 124 -7.65 17.95 3.56
N MET A 125 -6.81 17.31 2.74
CA MET A 125 -5.72 16.42 3.18
C MET A 125 -4.32 17.04 3.02
N ALA A 126 -4.21 18.32 2.64
CA ALA A 126 -2.91 18.95 2.38
C ALA A 126 -2.21 19.45 3.65
N VAL A 127 -2.97 19.94 4.64
CA VAL A 127 -2.45 20.57 5.86
C VAL A 127 -2.43 19.55 7.01
N VAL A 128 -1.32 19.51 7.75
CA VAL A 128 -1.16 18.67 8.94
C VAL A 128 -1.38 19.56 10.17
N GLU A 129 -2.64 19.71 10.60
CA GLU A 129 -2.95 20.37 11.87
C GLU A 129 -2.87 19.33 13.00
N GLY A 130 -2.21 19.69 14.11
CA GLY A 130 -1.64 18.79 15.13
C GLY A 130 -2.57 17.72 15.73
N GLY A 131 -2.79 16.64 14.99
CA GLY A 131 -3.46 15.42 15.41
C GLY A 131 -3.04 14.23 14.53
N ALA A 132 -3.13 13.00 15.05
CA ALA A 132 -2.68 11.78 14.35
C ALA A 132 -3.59 11.38 13.18
N ASN A 133 -4.86 11.79 13.21
CA ASN A 133 -5.85 11.45 12.20
C ASN A 133 -6.26 12.71 11.45
N ARG A 134 -6.01 12.73 10.14
CA ARG A 134 -6.48 13.78 9.24
C ARG A 134 -7.78 13.35 8.61
N CYS A 135 -8.68 14.31 8.43
CA CYS A 135 -9.97 14.10 7.80
C CYS A 135 -10.05 14.99 6.56
N GLY A 136 -10.62 14.45 5.49
CA GLY A 136 -10.84 15.16 4.25
C GLY A 136 -12.05 14.60 3.53
N GLU A 137 -12.16 14.98 2.27
CA GLU A 137 -13.27 14.58 1.43
C GLU A 137 -12.77 14.03 0.11
N LEU A 138 -13.40 12.94 -0.32
CA LEU A 138 -13.34 12.45 -1.67
C LEU A 138 -14.60 12.93 -2.39
N VAL A 139 -14.41 13.62 -3.50
CA VAL A 139 -15.49 14.07 -4.38
C VAL A 139 -15.40 13.28 -5.68
N VAL A 140 -16.51 12.63 -6.05
CA VAL A 140 -16.62 11.83 -7.28
C VAL A 140 -17.82 12.30 -8.08
N GLU A 141 -17.68 12.28 -9.40
CA GLU A 141 -18.76 12.58 -10.34
C GLU A 141 -19.30 11.27 -10.91
N ASN A 142 -20.63 11.14 -10.95
CA ASN A 142 -21.35 10.02 -11.52
C ASN A 142 -22.53 10.52 -12.38
N ASP A 143 -23.26 9.61 -13.01
CA ASP A 143 -24.40 9.95 -13.88
C ASP A 143 -25.54 10.69 -13.15
N CYS A 144 -25.62 10.57 -11.83
CA CYS A 144 -26.62 11.22 -10.97
C CYS A 144 -26.15 12.57 -10.42
N GLY A 145 -24.88 12.94 -10.58
CA GLY A 145 -24.30 14.19 -10.10
C GLY A 145 -22.99 14.00 -9.34
N ILE A 146 -22.74 14.89 -8.37
CA ILE A 146 -21.52 14.92 -7.57
C ILE A 146 -21.82 14.36 -6.19
N GLU A 147 -21.09 13.33 -5.78
CA GLU A 147 -21.18 12.71 -4.47
C GLU A 147 -19.91 12.97 -3.65
N GLN A 148 -20.07 13.07 -2.33
CA GLN A 148 -19.01 13.37 -1.40
C GLN A 148 -18.91 12.31 -0.31
N PHE A 149 -17.67 11.89 -0.07
CA PHE A 149 -17.32 10.83 0.87
C PHE A 149 -16.32 11.32 1.89
N LYS A 150 -16.54 10.96 3.15
CA LYS A 150 -15.57 11.26 4.21
C LYS A 150 -14.41 10.28 4.14
N ILE A 151 -13.20 10.81 4.10
CA ILE A 151 -11.97 10.02 4.11
C ILE A 151 -11.07 10.46 5.26
N THR A 152 -10.24 9.53 5.72
CA THR A 152 -9.27 9.80 6.78
C THR A 152 -7.89 9.28 6.40
N ALA A 153 -6.87 9.78 7.09
CA ALA A 153 -5.52 9.24 7.03
C ALA A 153 -4.91 9.25 8.43
N ALA A 154 -4.48 8.08 8.90
CA ALA A 154 -3.84 7.92 10.21
C ALA A 154 -2.34 8.30 10.21
N HIS A 155 -1.89 9.11 9.25
CA HIS A 155 -0.49 9.55 9.06
C HIS A 155 -0.37 11.04 8.83
N ALA A 156 0.83 11.56 9.09
CA ALA A 156 1.21 12.94 8.84
C ALA A 156 1.65 13.22 7.39
N TYR A 157 1.88 12.21 6.54
CA TYR A 157 2.34 12.47 5.16
C TYR A 157 1.28 13.24 4.34
N PRO A 158 1.57 14.46 3.83
CA PRO A 158 0.58 15.32 3.21
C PRO A 158 0.06 14.73 1.90
N ILE A 159 -1.22 14.98 1.61
CA ILE A 159 -1.86 14.59 0.35
C ILE A 159 -2.40 15.88 -0.27
N PRO A 160 -1.68 16.47 -1.25
CA PRO A 160 -2.12 17.69 -1.90
C PRO A 160 -3.52 17.54 -2.49
N GLU A 161 -4.27 18.63 -2.51
CA GLU A 161 -5.56 18.64 -3.20
C GLU A 161 -5.34 18.46 -4.70
N ASP A 162 -5.88 17.39 -5.26
CA ASP A 162 -5.77 17.03 -6.66
C ASP A 162 -6.79 15.94 -7.01
N THR A 163 -6.96 15.68 -8.30
CA THR A 163 -7.65 14.49 -8.79
C THR A 163 -6.70 13.32 -8.88
N TYR A 164 -7.05 12.23 -8.21
CA TYR A 164 -6.27 11.01 -8.15
C TYR A 164 -7.06 9.81 -8.62
N THR A 165 -6.34 8.75 -8.93
CA THR A 165 -6.87 7.41 -9.06
C THR A 165 -6.81 6.73 -7.70
N MET A 166 -7.90 6.09 -7.29
CA MET A 166 -8.02 5.43 -5.99
C MET A 166 -8.21 3.93 -6.18
N ILE A 167 -7.33 3.14 -5.57
CA ILE A 167 -7.37 1.68 -5.63
C ILE A 167 -7.87 1.15 -4.28
N HIS A 168 -8.92 0.33 -4.29
CA HIS A 168 -9.38 -0.36 -3.10
C HIS A 168 -8.44 -1.52 -2.79
N THR A 169 -8.00 -1.64 -1.54
CA THR A 169 -7.05 -2.71 -1.16
C THR A 169 -7.63 -3.74 -0.21
N CYS A 170 -8.32 -3.31 0.84
CA CYS A 170 -8.66 -4.21 1.93
C CYS A 170 -9.71 -3.64 2.89
N GLU A 171 -10.31 -4.54 3.68
CA GLU A 171 -11.00 -4.22 4.91
C GLU A 171 -10.00 -4.23 6.10
N CYS A 172 -9.95 -3.14 6.87
CA CYS A 172 -9.11 -2.98 8.07
C CYS A 172 -9.87 -3.45 9.32
N GLU A 173 -9.34 -4.46 10.02
CA GLU A 173 -10.02 -5.02 11.22
C GLU A 173 -10.10 -4.04 12.39
N SER A 174 -9.09 -3.17 12.56
CA SER A 174 -8.98 -2.27 13.71
C SER A 174 -9.96 -1.09 13.67
N SER A 175 -10.32 -0.63 12.47
CA SER A 175 -11.19 0.54 12.28
C SER A 175 -12.59 0.20 11.74
N ARG A 176 -12.85 -1.07 11.35
CA ARG A 176 -13.98 -1.42 10.47
C ARG A 176 -14.04 -0.52 9.23
N GLY A 177 -12.89 0.00 8.81
CA GLY A 177 -12.75 0.87 7.65
C GLY A 177 -12.20 0.10 6.46
N HIS A 178 -12.20 0.76 5.31
CA HIS A 178 -11.62 0.26 4.07
C HIS A 178 -10.36 1.05 3.75
N GLY A 179 -9.28 0.31 3.47
CA GLY A 179 -8.01 0.87 3.04
C GLY A 179 -8.02 1.16 1.56
N TRP A 180 -7.55 2.35 1.20
CA TRP A 180 -7.42 2.83 -0.16
C TRP A 180 -5.99 3.30 -0.42
N VAL A 181 -5.48 3.05 -1.62
CA VAL A 181 -4.22 3.63 -2.11
C VAL A 181 -4.54 4.71 -3.13
N VAL A 182 -4.00 5.90 -2.90
CA VAL A 182 -4.14 7.06 -3.78
C VAL A 182 -2.91 7.15 -4.64
N GLY A 183 -3.10 7.37 -5.94
CA GLY A 183 -2.00 7.56 -6.85
C GLY A 183 -2.38 8.29 -8.12
N ARG A 184 -1.38 8.51 -8.96
CA ARG A 184 -1.54 9.10 -10.29
C ARG A 184 -1.57 8.00 -11.32
N SER A 185 -2.64 7.95 -12.11
CA SER A 185 -2.66 7.19 -13.35
C SER A 185 -1.83 7.93 -14.40
N LEU A 186 -0.85 7.23 -14.97
CA LEU A 186 0.11 7.75 -15.94
C LEU A 186 -0.07 7.03 -17.29
N PRO A 187 0.36 7.64 -18.41
CA PRO A 187 0.31 7.01 -19.72
C PRO A 187 0.94 5.61 -19.74
N GLY A 188 0.33 4.69 -20.49
CA GLY A 188 0.77 3.31 -20.58
C GLY A 188 0.26 2.41 -19.45
N GLY A 189 -0.81 2.80 -18.75
CA GLY A 189 -1.40 2.00 -17.68
C GLY A 189 -0.52 1.93 -16.43
N LYS A 190 0.28 2.97 -16.17
CA LYS A 190 1.18 3.04 -15.02
C LYS A 190 0.47 3.70 -13.84
N PHE A 191 0.72 3.21 -12.63
CA PHE A 191 0.19 3.78 -11.41
C PHE A 191 1.32 4.21 -10.48
N GLU A 192 1.40 5.50 -10.21
CA GLU A 192 2.33 6.07 -9.24
C GLU A 192 1.64 6.27 -7.90
N LYS A 193 2.04 5.51 -6.88
CA LYS A 193 1.54 5.71 -5.52
C LYS A 193 1.90 7.11 -5.00
N VAL A 194 0.92 7.76 -4.37
CA VAL A 194 1.06 9.04 -3.67
C VAL A 194 0.92 8.84 -2.17
N ALA A 195 -0.15 8.19 -1.72
CA ALA A 195 -0.42 8.02 -0.29
C ALA A 195 -1.41 6.86 -0.04
N THR A 196 -1.70 6.59 1.23
CA THR A 196 -2.82 5.73 1.64
C THR A 196 -3.91 6.54 2.33
N LEU A 197 -5.13 6.01 2.33
CA LEU A 197 -6.30 6.59 2.98
C LEU A 197 -7.12 5.47 3.63
N GLU A 198 -8.01 5.87 4.51
CA GLU A 198 -9.07 5.05 5.05
C GLU A 198 -10.44 5.68 4.78
N MET A 199 -11.44 4.83 4.61
CA MET A 199 -12.85 5.19 4.48
C MET A 199 -13.66 4.37 5.48
N SER A 200 -14.71 4.92 6.11
CA SER A 200 -15.54 4.11 7.02
C SER A 200 -16.35 3.06 6.24
N HIS A 201 -16.82 2.01 6.91
CA HIS A 201 -17.69 1.02 6.28
C HIS A 201 -18.96 1.66 5.68
N GLU A 202 -19.53 2.66 6.36
CA GLU A 202 -20.74 3.36 5.89
C GLU A 202 -20.48 4.14 4.60
N GLU A 203 -19.35 4.86 4.53
CA GLU A 203 -18.93 5.60 3.33
C GLU A 203 -18.58 4.64 2.19
N GLN A 204 -17.90 3.52 2.48
CA GLN A 204 -17.61 2.49 1.49
C GLN A 204 -18.89 1.87 0.92
N SER A 205 -19.86 1.53 1.77
CA SER A 205 -21.13 0.93 1.32
C SER A 205 -21.88 1.89 0.39
N ARG A 206 -21.94 3.18 0.76
CA ARG A 206 -22.52 4.22 -0.10
C ARG A 206 -21.80 4.35 -1.44
N LEU A 207 -20.48 4.15 -1.46
CA LEU A 207 -19.68 4.24 -2.67
C LEU A 207 -19.93 3.05 -3.61
N GLU A 208 -20.07 1.85 -3.05
CA GLU A 208 -20.40 0.63 -3.79
C GLU A 208 -21.76 0.72 -4.49
N ASP A 209 -22.75 1.35 -3.85
CA ASP A 209 -24.09 1.60 -4.41
C ASP A 209 -24.07 2.50 -5.66
N LEU A 210 -23.01 3.29 -5.87
CA LEU A 210 -22.88 4.15 -7.04
C LEU A 210 -22.39 3.39 -8.28
N HIS A 211 -21.81 2.19 -8.13
CA HIS A 211 -21.25 1.40 -9.22
C HIS A 211 -20.24 2.16 -10.11
N ILE A 212 -19.44 3.06 -9.52
CA ILE A 212 -18.45 3.90 -10.23
C ILE A 212 -17.04 3.30 -10.27
N THR A 213 -16.83 2.14 -9.65
CA THR A 213 -15.55 1.44 -9.66
C THR A 213 -15.41 0.61 -10.93
N GLU A 214 -14.24 0.68 -11.57
CA GLU A 214 -13.90 -0.12 -12.74
C GLU A 214 -12.74 -1.08 -12.43
N GLU A 215 -12.81 -2.31 -12.95
CA GLU A 215 -11.68 -3.23 -12.93
C GLU A 215 -10.62 -2.76 -13.96
N ARG A 216 -9.40 -2.53 -13.49
CA ARG A 216 -8.27 -2.04 -14.29
C ARG A 216 -7.00 -2.81 -13.99
N GLN A 217 -6.18 -2.99 -15.02
CA GLN A 217 -4.81 -3.46 -14.87
C GLN A 217 -3.86 -2.27 -14.80
N TYR A 218 -2.99 -2.26 -13.80
CA TYR A 218 -1.95 -1.24 -13.62
C TYR A 218 -0.56 -1.86 -13.53
N ILE A 219 0.40 -1.21 -14.18
CA ILE A 219 1.84 -1.39 -13.93
C ILE A 219 2.21 -0.47 -12.76
N LEU A 220 2.65 -1.04 -11.66
CA LEU A 220 3.02 -0.32 -10.46
C LEU A 220 4.45 0.21 -10.59
N ILE A 221 4.62 1.52 -10.44
CA ILE A 221 5.95 2.15 -10.50
C ILE A 221 6.46 2.55 -9.15
#